data_AF-A0A9Q8YI03-F1
#
_entry.id   AF-A0A9Q8YI03-F1
#
_cell.length_a   1.000
_cell.length_b   1.000
_cell.length_c   1.000
_cell.angle_alpha   90.00
_cell.angle_beta   90.00
_cell.angle_gamma   90.00
#
_symmetry.space_group_name_H-M   'P 1'
#
loop_
_entity.id
_entity.type
_entity.pdbx_description
1 polymer ?
#
loop_
_entity_poly.entity_id
_entity_poly.type
_entity_poly.pdbx_seq_one_letter_code
_entity_poly.pdbx_strand_id
1 'polypeptide(L)' 'MTPDIRNSTFYVLTQDDPSAPTDAVPVGFEEAYEEAQRRTESGLAVHVLYTEDATQMQLTRFTEAGIRTSLASQG' A
#
# COMPACT_ATOMS: atom_id res chain seq x y z
N MET A 1 25.36 -4.54 14.75
CA MET A 1 23.99 -4.13 15.16
C MET A 1 23.30 -3.64 13.92
N THR A 2 22.34 -4.41 13.41
CA THR A 2 21.59 -4.11 12.19
C THR A 2 20.12 -4.01 12.57
N PRO A 3 19.48 -2.88 12.25
CA PRO A 3 18.17 -2.96 11.65
C PRO A 3 18.24 -2.18 10.33
N ASP A 4 19.00 -2.68 9.35
CA ASP A 4 18.90 -2.22 7.97
C ASP A 4 17.80 -3.02 7.27
N ILE A 5 16.59 -2.91 7.81
CA ILE A 5 15.38 -3.31 7.08
C ILE A 5 14.86 -1.99 6.53
N ARG A 6 15.29 -1.71 5.30
CA ARG A 6 14.63 -0.79 4.37
C ARG A 6 13.15 -1.12 4.32
N ASN A 7 12.39 -0.54 5.25
CA ASN A 7 11.01 -0.92 5.52
C ASN A 7 10.15 -0.10 4.56
N SER A 8 9.87 -0.70 3.41
CA SER A 8 8.92 -0.19 2.42
C SER A 8 7.62 0.16 3.13
N THR A 9 7.24 1.44 3.08
CA THR A 9 6.03 1.92 3.73
C THR A 9 4.90 1.98 2.72
N PHE A 10 3.74 1.47 3.12
CA PHE A 10 2.54 1.42 2.30
C PHE A 10 1.38 2.08 3.01
N TYR A 11 0.46 2.65 2.23
CA TYR A 11 -0.76 3.29 2.69
C TYR A 11 -1.94 2.73 1.90
N VAL A 12 -2.92 2.15 2.58
CA VAL A 12 -4.09 1.55 1.93
C VAL A 12 -5.25 2.54 1.96
N LEU A 13 -5.60 3.08 0.80
CA LEU A 13 -6.69 4.04 0.61
C LEU A 13 -7.89 3.37 -0.05
N THR A 14 -9.10 3.84 0.26
CA THR A 14 -10.31 3.49 -0.49
C THR A 14 -10.60 4.57 -1.53
N GLN A 15 -11.14 4.18 -2.68
CA GLN A 15 -11.44 5.12 -3.77
C GLN A 15 -12.52 6.16 -3.38
N ASP A 16 -13.38 5.83 -2.41
CA ASP A 16 -14.44 6.71 -1.90
C ASP A 16 -13.89 7.86 -1.03
N ASP A 17 -12.71 7.69 -0.44
CA ASP A 17 -12.04 8.70 0.38
C ASP A 17 -10.58 8.91 -0.07
N PRO A 18 -10.37 9.61 -1.20
CA PRO A 18 -9.05 9.86 -1.77
C PRO A 18 -8.29 10.98 -1.06
N SER A 19 -8.87 11.62 -0.03
CA SER A 19 -8.46 12.95 0.43
C SER A 19 -7.45 12.98 1.57
N ALA A 20 -7.03 11.86 2.17
CA ALA A 20 -6.01 11.93 3.21
C ALA A 20 -5.07 10.72 3.25
N PRO A 21 -3.94 10.76 2.53
CA PRO A 21 -2.75 10.03 2.97
C PRO A 21 -2.32 10.40 4.41
N THR A 22 -2.83 11.53 4.94
CA THR A 22 -2.59 12.01 6.31
C THR A 22 -3.31 11.20 7.39
N ASP A 23 -4.44 10.55 7.08
CA ASP A 23 -5.17 9.69 8.02
C ASP A 23 -4.82 8.20 7.82
N ALA A 24 -4.26 7.86 6.66
CA ALA A 24 -3.80 6.51 6.36
C ALA A 24 -2.56 6.17 7.20
N VAL A 25 -2.68 5.12 8.02
CA VAL A 25 -1.58 4.64 8.85
C VAL A 25 -0.51 4.02 7.95
N PRO A 26 0.76 4.45 8.06
CA PRO A 26 1.86 3.79 7.37
C PRO A 26 2.03 2.38 7.93
N VAL A 27 1.92 1.37 7.07
CA VAL A 27 2.06 -0.03 7.43
C VAL A 27 3.09 -0.75 6.56
N GLY A 28 3.54 -1.93 6.99
CA GLY A 28 4.42 -2.79 6.21
C GLY A 28 3.70 -3.45 5.04
N PHE A 29 4.48 -4.15 4.19
CA PHE A 29 3.93 -4.84 3.02
C PHE A 29 2.85 -5.88 3.36
N GLU A 30 3.11 -6.76 4.33
CA GLU A 30 2.18 -7.85 4.67
C GLU A 30 0.85 -7.29 5.16
N GLU A 31 0.89 -6.35 6.09
CA GLU A 31 -0.30 -5.67 6.61
C GLU A 31 -1.06 -4.93 5.51
N ALA A 32 -0.36 -4.18 4.65
CA ALA A 32 -0.97 -3.49 3.52
C ALA A 32 -1.63 -4.45 2.54
N TYR A 33 -0.99 -5.58 2.25
CA TYR A 33 -1.49 -6.58 1.32
C TYR A 33 -2.74 -7.27 1.86
N GLU A 34 -2.72 -7.69 3.12
CA GLU A 34 -3.89 -8.31 3.76
C GLU A 34 -5.09 -7.35 3.82
N GLU A 35 -4.87 -6.10 4.22
CA GLU A 35 -5.93 -5.08 4.29
C GLU A 35 -6.48 -4.76 2.90
N ALA A 36 -5.60 -4.53 1.92
CA ALA A 36 -6.02 -4.21 0.57
C ALA A 36 -6.77 -5.39 -0.09
N GLN A 37 -6.35 -6.63 0.19
CA GLN A 37 -7.05 -7.83 -0.27
C GLN A 37 -8.44 -7.93 0.36
N ARG A 38 -8.57 -7.83 1.70
CA ARG A 38 -9.87 -7.91 2.39
C ARG A 38 -10.87 -6.88 1.90
N ARG A 39 -10.42 -5.64 1.66
CA ARG A 39 -11.27 -4.56 1.15
C ARG A 39 -11.69 -4.83 -0.31
N THR A 40 -10.77 -5.32 -1.14
CA THR A 40 -11.07 -5.73 -2.52
C THR A 40 -12.08 -6.88 -2.56
N GLU A 41 -11.91 -7.90 -1.71
CA GLU A 41 -12.83 -9.03 -1.57
C GLU A 41 -14.22 -8.59 -1.07
N SER A 42 -14.27 -7.52 -0.26
CA SER A 42 -15.52 -6.90 0.18
C SER A 42 -16.19 -6.03 -0.90
N GLY A 43 -15.60 -5.93 -2.10
CA GLY A 43 -16.12 -5.15 -3.22
C GLY A 43 -15.75 -3.66 -3.18
N LEU A 44 -14.86 -3.24 -2.28
CA LEU A 44 -14.37 -1.87 -2.23
C LEU A 44 -13.21 -1.69 -3.22
N ALA A 45 -13.22 -0.56 -3.94
CA ALA A 45 -12.09 -0.18 -4.77
C ALA A 45 -10.97 0.38 -3.86
N VAL A 46 -9.81 -0.28 -3.90
CA VAL A 46 -8.64 0.05 -3.08
C VAL A 46 -7.52 0.62 -3.94
N HIS A 47 -6.80 1.58 -3.37
CA HIS A 47 -5.60 2.16 -3.94
C HIS A 47 -4.49 2.14 -2.90
N VAL A 48 -3.34 1.54 -3.22
CA VAL A 48 -2.20 1.45 -2.31
C VAL A 48 -1.12 2.46 -2.72
N LEU A 49 -0.79 3.39 -1.83
CA LEU A 49 0.38 4.24 -2.01
C LEU A 49 1.61 3.57 -1.41
N TYR A 50 2.77 3.73 -2.04
CA TYR A 50 4.04 3.17 -1.56
C TYR A 50 5.15 4.20 -1.60
N THR A 51 6.15 4.05 -0.73
CA THR A 51 7.40 4.84 -0.76
C THR A 51 8.44 4.21 -1.70
N GLU A 52 9.46 4.97 -2.09
CA GLU A 52 10.51 4.55 -3.04
C GLU A 52 11.27 3.28 -2.62
N ASP A 53 11.20 2.92 -1.34
CA ASP A 53 11.73 1.68 -0.76
C ASP A 53 10.95 0.42 -1.16
N ALA A 54 9.80 0.52 -1.82
CA ALA A 54 9.01 -0.64 -2.26
C ALA A 54 9.71 -1.42 -3.38
N THR A 55 9.85 -2.72 -3.16
CA THR A 55 10.46 -3.63 -4.14
C THR A 55 9.48 -3.97 -5.27
N GLN A 56 10.01 -4.24 -6.47
CA GLN A 56 9.17 -4.70 -7.59
C GLN A 56 8.36 -5.95 -7.23
N MET A 57 8.91 -6.87 -6.44
CA MET A 57 8.19 -8.08 -6.03
C MET A 57 6.93 -7.75 -5.22
N GLN A 58 6.98 -6.76 -4.33
CA GLN A 58 5.83 -6.30 -3.56
C GLN A 58 4.78 -5.64 -4.46
N LEU A 59 5.20 -4.80 -5.42
CA LEU A 59 4.32 -4.13 -6.37
C LEU A 59 3.60 -5.12 -7.31
N THR A 60 4.32 -6.15 -7.76
CA THR A 60 3.75 -7.24 -8.57
C THR A 60 2.64 -7.95 -7.81
N ARG A 61 2.82 -8.24 -6.52
CA ARG A 61 1.80 -8.91 -5.69
C ARG A 61 0.49 -8.13 -5.64
N PHE A 62 0.56 -6.82 -5.43
CA PHE A 62 -0.65 -5.97 -5.48
C PHE A 62 -1.31 -6.02 -6.85
N THR A 63 -0.52 -5.95 -7.92
CA THR A 63 -1.03 -5.99 -9.30
C THR A 63 -1.71 -7.32 -9.62
N GLU A 64 -1.13 -8.45 -9.19
CA GLU A 64 -1.71 -9.80 -9.34
C GLU A 64 -3.05 -9.93 -8.59
N ALA A 65 -3.20 -9.26 -7.46
CA ALA A 65 -4.44 -9.18 -6.70
C ALA A 65 -5.46 -8.16 -7.29
N GLY A 66 -5.14 -7.51 -8.41
CA GLY A 66 -5.99 -6.49 -9.03
C GLY A 66 -6.01 -5.15 -8.29
N ILE A 67 -5.08 -4.94 -7.35
CA ILE A 67 -5.00 -3.74 -6.51
C ILE A 67 -4.13 -2.70 -7.24
N ARG A 68 -4.65 -1.48 -7.36
CA ARG A 68 -3.91 -0.36 -7.96
C ARG A 68 -2.87 0.16 -6.98
N THR A 69 -1.66 0.40 -7.46
CA THR A 69 -0.57 0.98 -6.67
C THR A 69 -0.09 2.29 -7.28
N SER A 70 0.38 3.23 -6.46
CA SER A 70 1.06 4.45 -6.93
C SER A 70 2.11 4.92 -5.94
N LEU A 71 3.14 5.61 -6.44
CA LEU A 71 4.15 6.21 -5.58
C LEU A 71 3.49 7.34 -4.75
N ALA A 72 3.68 7.32 -3.44
CA ALA A 72 3.32 8.43 -2.58
C ALA A 72 4.18 9.63 -2.99
N SER A 73 3.55 10.71 -3.48
CA SER A 73 4.27 11.94 -3.78
C SER A 73 4.85 12.51 -2.49
N GLN A 74 6.17 12.40 -2.31
CA GLN A 74 6.88 13.16 -1.30
C GLN A 74 6.84 14.63 -1.73
N GLY A 75 5.90 15.38 -1.18
CA GLY A 75 5.83 16.84 -1.33
C GLY A 75 6.94 17.54 -0.55
#